data_AF-A0A5P2C5X4-F1
#
_entry.id   AF-A0A5P2C5X4-F1
#
_cell.length_a   1.000
_cell.length_b   1.000
_cell.length_c   1.000
_cell.angle_alpha   90.00
_cell.angle_beta   90.00
_cell.angle_gamma   90.00
#
_symmetry.space_group_name_H-M   'P 1'
#
loop_
_entity.id
_entity.type
_entity.pdbx_description
1 polymer ?
#
loop_
_entity_poly.entity_id
_entity_poly.type
_entity_poly.pdbx_seq_one_letter_code
_entity_poly.pdbx_strand_id
1 'polypeptide(L)'
;MTTFCGPYPELVGARFWLPTEPFEFGWASLVGCNALCCTSCGEPVRSEVLPDGKHRRYACGCHRRDTVWSYRIGSESDDLHPAFTDWVCGGHPDFELPSVLDGVELNEAVDWDALVVEAALRPPFDPPGVELYARWITRLHRLLGAEQTVLSRAVAGLLGAEDPRLVREAYDFFTNERHAAGAELLAGSVAGRREWLGKTPDPRRASSSLLDGAALLLHERLLVVDADGAPVDGPALALAKELALAGVGPSDAPLTFRDYDPDWLWAHGGALAAANAEWVDTLVYATSWAPASLRGEVLAEMAKTAPEAVRSAVEQHFEEPDRETLLSSIPGPR
;
A
#
# COMPACT_ATOMS: atom_id res chain seq x y z
N MET A 1 -2.40 3.10 28.31
CA MET A 1 -3.37 2.06 27.90
C MET A 1 -2.58 0.83 27.48
N THR A 2 -3.18 -0.37 27.37
CA THR A 2 -2.49 -1.56 26.86
C THR A 2 -3.05 -1.90 25.50
N THR A 3 -2.19 -1.93 24.49
CA THR A 3 -2.58 -2.21 23.10
C THR A 3 -2.19 -3.64 22.73
N PHE A 4 -3.01 -4.32 21.93
CA PHE A 4 -2.78 -5.70 21.52
C PHE A 4 -2.54 -5.77 20.01
N CYS A 5 -1.76 -6.75 19.54
CA CYS A 5 -1.62 -7.01 18.10
C CYS A 5 -2.98 -7.40 17.51
N GLY A 6 -3.62 -6.51 16.77
CA GLY A 6 -4.90 -6.79 16.11
C GLY A 6 -4.73 -7.34 14.69
N PRO A 7 -5.58 -8.26 14.22
CA PRO A 7 -6.33 -9.28 14.99
C PRO A 7 -5.45 -10.47 15.42
N TYR A 8 -4.23 -10.60 14.91
CA TYR A 8 -3.36 -11.76 15.12
C TYR A 8 -1.91 -11.31 15.34
N PRO A 9 -1.23 -11.69 16.44
CA PRO A 9 0.19 -11.44 16.58
C PRO A 9 0.99 -12.29 15.59
N GLU A 10 2.13 -11.75 15.12
CA GLU A 10 2.99 -12.46 14.18
C GLU A 10 4.17 -13.14 14.88
N LEU A 11 4.40 -14.40 14.55
CA LEU A 11 5.67 -15.08 14.76
C LEU A 11 6.50 -14.89 13.50
N VAL A 12 7.76 -14.53 13.66
CA VAL A 12 8.65 -14.32 12.52
C VAL A 12 9.92 -15.14 12.63
N GLY A 13 10.46 -15.56 11.48
CA GLY A 13 11.72 -16.28 11.38
C GLY A 13 12.95 -15.41 11.71
N ALA A 14 14.14 -15.99 11.55
CA ALA A 14 15.40 -15.30 11.87
C ALA A 14 15.73 -14.12 10.95
N ARG A 15 15.18 -14.12 9.72
CA ARG A 15 15.44 -13.08 8.69
C ARG A 15 14.57 -11.84 8.82
N PHE A 16 13.54 -11.91 9.66
CA PHE A 16 12.54 -10.88 9.85
C PHE A 16 12.72 -10.22 11.21
N TRP A 17 12.22 -8.99 11.31
CA TRP A 17 12.44 -8.20 12.50
C TRP A 17 11.51 -8.62 13.65
N LEU A 18 12.13 -8.87 14.80
CA LEU A 18 11.44 -8.99 16.08
C LEU A 18 11.93 -7.81 16.94
N PRO A 19 11.07 -6.82 17.24
CA PRO A 19 11.45 -5.66 18.04
C PRO A 19 11.89 -6.06 19.46
N THR A 20 12.72 -5.24 20.10
CA THR A 20 13.18 -5.48 21.48
C THR A 20 12.45 -4.62 22.50
N GLU A 21 11.86 -3.54 22.04
CA GLU A 21 11.20 -2.51 22.80
C GLU A 21 9.76 -2.94 23.11
N PRO A 22 9.29 -2.77 24.35
CA PRO A 22 8.01 -3.35 24.78
C PRO A 22 6.80 -2.74 24.06
N PHE A 23 6.89 -1.48 23.64
CA PHE A 23 5.83 -0.77 22.92
C PHE A 23 5.76 -1.14 21.43
N GLU A 24 6.67 -1.98 20.93
CA GLU A 24 6.77 -2.26 19.50
C GLU A 24 6.12 -3.56 19.06
N PHE A 25 5.15 -3.41 18.16
CA PHE A 25 4.40 -4.53 17.62
C PHE A 25 3.65 -4.16 16.36
N GLY A 26 3.46 -5.14 15.47
CA GLY A 26 2.40 -5.18 14.46
C GLY A 26 2.29 -3.98 13.51
N TRP A 27 3.25 -3.06 13.53
CA TRP A 27 3.21 -1.83 12.75
C TRP A 27 3.59 -2.07 11.29
N ALA A 28 3.93 -3.30 10.89
CA ALA A 28 4.07 -3.72 9.50
C ALA A 28 3.82 -5.23 9.39
N SER A 29 3.51 -5.71 8.18
CA SER A 29 3.57 -7.14 7.88
C SER A 29 5.00 -7.65 8.11
N LEU A 30 5.13 -8.88 8.60
CA LEU A 30 6.41 -9.55 8.86
C LEU A 30 7.22 -8.91 10.01
N VAL A 31 6.55 -8.20 10.93
CA VAL A 31 7.13 -7.70 12.19
C VAL A 31 6.57 -8.53 13.35
N GLY A 32 7.47 -9.21 14.06
CA GLY A 32 7.08 -10.13 15.13
C GLY A 32 6.53 -9.45 16.37
N CYS A 33 5.64 -10.15 17.08
CA CYS A 33 5.20 -9.76 18.42
C CYS A 33 6.24 -10.20 19.46
N ASN A 34 6.82 -9.26 20.20
CA ASN A 34 7.79 -9.53 21.27
C ASN A 34 7.15 -9.71 22.66
N ALA A 35 5.83 -9.51 22.77
CA ALA A 35 5.07 -9.62 24.03
C ALA A 35 4.15 -10.85 24.05
N LEU A 36 4.53 -11.93 23.36
CA LEU A 36 3.73 -13.16 23.35
C LEU A 36 3.69 -13.83 24.73
N CYS A 37 2.52 -14.34 25.12
CA CYS A 37 2.32 -15.14 26.32
C CYS A 37 1.53 -16.41 25.99
N CYS A 38 1.72 -17.46 26.80
CA CYS A 38 1.01 -18.71 26.64
C CYS A 38 -0.21 -18.78 27.56
N THR A 39 -1.40 -19.00 27.01
CA THR A 39 -2.65 -19.13 27.77
C THR A 39 -2.73 -20.42 28.57
N SER A 40 -2.01 -21.47 28.14
CA SER A 40 -1.99 -22.78 28.79
C SER A 40 -1.13 -22.80 30.07
N CYS A 41 0.13 -22.34 29.99
CA CYS A 41 1.03 -22.30 31.15
C CYS A 41 1.17 -20.93 31.82
N GLY A 42 0.64 -19.86 31.22
CA GLY A 42 0.75 -18.48 31.72
C GLY A 42 2.11 -17.82 31.51
N GLU A 43 3.10 -18.53 30.99
CA GLU A 43 4.47 -18.00 30.84
C GLU A 43 4.63 -17.12 29.58
N PRO A 44 5.51 -16.10 29.62
CA PRO A 44 5.95 -15.39 28.44
C PRO A 44 6.63 -16.32 27.43
N VAL A 45 6.35 -16.12 26.14
CA VAL A 45 7.02 -16.83 25.06
C VAL A 45 8.35 -16.15 24.79
N ARG A 46 9.44 -16.87 25.07
CA ARG A 46 10.81 -16.41 24.80
C ARG A 46 11.20 -16.73 23.38
N SER A 47 12.09 -15.92 22.80
CA SER A 47 12.65 -16.22 21.48
C SER A 47 14.17 -16.15 21.44
N GLU A 48 14.77 -16.94 20.55
CA GLU A 48 16.20 -16.92 20.24
C GLU A 48 16.42 -17.24 18.75
N VAL A 49 17.40 -16.58 18.12
CA VAL A 49 17.88 -16.98 16.79
C VAL A 49 18.85 -18.15 16.96
N LEU A 50 18.61 -19.25 16.25
CA LEU A 50 19.43 -20.45 16.35
C LEU A 50 20.78 -20.29 15.65
N PRO A 51 21.80 -21.11 15.98
CA PRO A 51 23.14 -21.01 15.40
C PRO A 51 23.20 -21.16 13.88
N ASP A 52 22.15 -21.70 13.25
CA ASP A 52 22.07 -21.82 11.80
C ASP A 52 21.71 -20.51 11.08
N GLY A 53 21.31 -19.47 11.83
CA GLY A 53 20.90 -18.16 11.33
C GLY A 53 19.63 -18.19 10.46
N LYS A 54 18.92 -19.32 10.41
CA LYS A 54 17.72 -19.50 9.59
C LYS A 54 16.46 -19.61 10.43
N HIS A 55 16.58 -20.25 11.59
CA HIS A 55 15.43 -20.48 12.46
C HIS A 55 15.45 -19.52 13.64
N ARG A 56 14.26 -19.06 14.01
CA ARG A 56 14.00 -18.47 15.32
C ARG A 56 13.19 -19.45 16.14
N ARG A 57 13.67 -19.80 17.32
CA ARG A 57 12.94 -20.61 18.29
C ARG A 57 12.07 -19.72 19.15
N TYR A 58 10.85 -20.14 19.36
CA TYR A 58 9.90 -19.62 20.34
C TYR A 58 9.59 -20.71 21.35
N ALA A 59 9.56 -20.39 22.64
CA ALA A 59 9.29 -21.36 23.69
C ALA A 59 8.63 -20.76 24.94
N CYS A 60 7.74 -21.53 25.54
CA CYS A 60 7.22 -21.35 26.90
C CYS A 60 7.36 -22.68 27.67
N GLY A 61 6.89 -22.76 28.91
CA GLY A 61 6.98 -23.95 29.75
C GLY A 61 6.32 -25.22 29.17
N CYS A 62 5.33 -25.09 28.27
CA CYS A 62 4.61 -26.23 27.70
C CYS A 62 4.74 -26.40 26.18
N HIS A 63 5.23 -25.40 25.44
CA HIS A 63 5.37 -25.46 23.99
C HIS A 63 6.72 -24.94 23.50
N ARG A 64 7.13 -25.46 22.35
CA ARG A 64 8.28 -24.97 21.60
C ARG A 64 8.00 -25.04 20.11
N ARG A 65 8.46 -24.02 19.38
CA ARG A 65 8.38 -23.94 17.92
C ARG A 65 9.66 -23.32 17.35
N ASP A 66 10.24 -23.97 16.35
CA ASP A 66 11.33 -23.39 15.56
C ASP A 66 10.73 -22.93 14.21
N THR A 67 10.92 -21.65 13.85
CA THR A 67 10.21 -20.94 12.77
C THR A 67 11.19 -20.34 11.77
N VAL A 68 10.96 -20.59 10.48
CA VAL A 68 11.75 -20.03 9.35
C VAL A 68 11.05 -18.84 8.71
N TRP A 69 9.72 -18.88 8.61
CA TRP A 69 8.89 -17.89 7.93
C TRP A 69 8.10 -17.03 8.93
N SER A 70 7.21 -16.19 8.42
CA SER A 70 6.21 -15.52 9.25
C SER A 70 4.96 -16.39 9.40
N TYR A 71 4.33 -16.36 10.56
CA TYR A 71 3.04 -16.98 10.83
C TYR A 71 2.17 -16.04 11.65
N ARG A 72 0.90 -15.88 11.23
CA ARG A 72 -0.09 -15.16 12.01
C ARG A 72 -0.77 -16.13 12.97
N ILE A 73 -0.55 -15.93 14.25
CA ILE A 73 -1.13 -16.74 15.31
C ILE A 73 -2.65 -16.56 15.28
N GLY A 74 -3.40 -17.65 15.10
CA GLY A 74 -4.87 -17.62 15.07
C GLY A 74 -5.51 -17.42 13.68
N SER A 75 -4.72 -17.24 12.62
CA SER A 75 -5.22 -17.27 11.23
C SER A 75 -4.78 -18.51 10.43
N GLU A 76 -3.86 -19.29 10.97
CA GLU A 76 -3.41 -20.55 10.39
C GLU A 76 -4.33 -21.70 10.83
N SER A 77 -4.39 -22.78 10.05
CA SER A 77 -5.14 -23.97 10.46
C SER A 77 -4.56 -24.58 11.75
N ASP A 78 -5.42 -24.76 12.76
CA ASP A 78 -5.07 -25.33 14.07
C ASP A 78 -4.39 -26.71 13.96
N ASP A 79 -4.78 -27.49 12.94
CA ASP A 79 -4.23 -28.83 12.68
C ASP A 79 -2.75 -28.80 12.27
N LEU A 80 -2.29 -27.70 11.67
CA LEU A 80 -0.91 -27.59 11.19
C LEU A 80 0.04 -27.07 12.28
N HIS A 81 -0.47 -26.22 13.18
CA HIS A 81 0.35 -25.52 14.17
C HIS A 81 -0.30 -25.44 15.55
N PRO A 82 -0.40 -26.55 16.31
CA PRO A 82 -1.05 -26.57 17.62
C PRO A 82 -0.43 -25.61 18.66
N ALA A 83 0.86 -25.28 18.53
CA ALA A 83 1.49 -24.28 19.41
C ALA A 83 0.96 -22.85 19.20
N PHE A 84 0.27 -22.58 18.08
CA PHE A 84 -0.28 -21.26 17.76
C PHE A 84 -1.66 -21.04 18.39
N THR A 85 -2.35 -22.08 18.86
CA THR A 85 -3.65 -21.91 19.54
C THR A 85 -3.50 -21.33 20.93
N ASP A 86 -2.37 -21.63 21.59
CA ASP A 86 -2.16 -21.33 23.01
C ASP A 86 -1.27 -20.11 23.23
N TRP A 87 -0.76 -19.46 22.18
CA TRP A 87 0.03 -18.24 22.28
C TRP A 87 -0.82 -17.05 21.87
N VAL A 88 -0.77 -15.97 22.65
CA VAL A 88 -1.51 -14.73 22.40
C VAL A 88 -0.62 -13.52 22.69
N CYS A 89 -1.01 -12.34 22.21
CA CYS A 89 -0.35 -11.10 22.59
C CYS A 89 -0.69 -10.78 24.06
N GLY A 90 0.33 -10.62 24.90
CA GLY A 90 0.20 -10.22 26.31
C GLY A 90 -0.05 -8.72 26.52
N GLY A 91 -0.05 -7.94 25.44
CA GLY A 91 -0.26 -6.50 25.45
C GLY A 91 1.03 -5.69 25.48
N HIS A 92 0.97 -4.50 24.87
CA HIS A 92 2.07 -3.57 24.71
C HIS A 92 1.73 -2.25 25.40
N PRO A 93 2.67 -1.63 26.14
CA PRO A 93 2.51 -0.27 26.64
C PRO A 93 2.47 0.72 25.46
N ASP A 94 1.83 1.87 25.68
CA ASP A 94 1.85 2.96 24.72
C ASP A 94 3.25 3.60 24.63
N PHE A 95 3.57 4.19 23.47
CA PHE A 95 4.75 5.01 23.30
C PHE A 95 4.45 6.45 23.73
N GLU A 96 5.00 6.87 24.86
CA GLU A 96 4.77 8.21 25.45
C GLU A 96 6.00 9.11 25.29
N LEU A 97 5.77 10.41 25.08
CA LEU A 97 6.85 11.41 25.08
C LEU A 97 7.09 11.96 26.51
N PRO A 98 8.32 12.31 26.87
CA PRO A 98 9.56 12.18 26.07
C PRO A 98 10.08 10.73 26.02
N SER A 99 10.67 10.36 24.89
CA SER A 99 11.24 9.02 24.68
C SER A 99 12.45 9.05 23.75
N VAL A 100 13.14 7.93 23.61
CA VAL A 100 14.25 7.73 22.67
C VAL A 100 13.90 6.58 21.74
N LEU A 101 13.93 6.83 20.43
CA LEU A 101 13.70 5.82 19.40
C LEU A 101 14.92 5.73 18.49
N ASP A 102 15.59 4.57 18.47
CA ASP A 102 16.82 4.33 17.70
C ASP A 102 17.92 5.40 17.89
N GLY A 103 18.02 5.95 19.11
CA GLY A 103 18.96 7.01 19.44
C GLY A 103 18.49 8.44 19.11
N VAL A 104 17.28 8.62 18.58
CA VAL A 104 16.65 9.93 18.38
C VAL A 104 15.85 10.31 19.62
N GLU A 105 16.16 11.44 20.23
CA GLU A 105 15.38 12.01 21.33
C GLU A 105 14.10 12.66 20.79
N LEU A 106 12.95 12.21 21.32
CA LEU A 106 11.62 12.66 20.94
C LEU A 106 10.96 13.30 22.14
N ASN A 107 10.54 14.56 22.02
CA ASN A 107 9.90 15.36 23.06
C ASN A 107 9.07 16.51 22.45
N GLU A 108 8.43 17.33 23.30
CA GLU A 108 7.58 18.44 22.86
C GLU A 108 8.31 19.54 22.06
N ALA A 109 9.64 19.64 22.18
CA ALA A 109 10.46 20.62 21.50
C ALA A 109 11.07 20.12 20.18
N VAL A 110 10.69 18.92 19.72
CA VAL A 110 11.15 18.37 18.44
C VAL A 110 10.73 19.27 17.29
N ASP A 111 11.70 19.62 16.45
CA ASP A 111 11.44 20.19 15.13
C ASP A 111 11.07 19.05 14.18
N TRP A 112 9.77 18.82 14.02
CA TRP A 112 9.25 17.73 13.20
C TRP A 112 9.62 17.88 11.72
N ASP A 113 9.68 19.10 11.20
CA ASP A 113 10.05 19.36 9.81
C ASP A 113 11.52 19.00 9.55
N ALA A 114 12.41 19.43 10.44
CA ALA A 114 13.83 19.05 10.36
C ALA A 114 14.03 17.54 10.51
N LEU A 115 13.31 16.91 11.45
CA LEU A 115 13.38 15.48 11.70
C LEU A 115 12.95 14.65 10.47
N VAL A 116 11.83 14.98 9.82
CA VAL A 116 11.36 14.22 8.65
C VAL A 116 12.32 14.38 7.47
N VAL A 117 12.90 15.56 7.27
CA VAL A 117 13.92 15.78 6.21
C VAL A 117 15.15 14.93 6.46
N GLU A 118 15.65 14.92 7.70
CA GLU A 118 16.83 14.13 8.04
C GLU A 118 16.56 12.62 7.91
N ALA A 119 15.45 12.15 8.48
CA ALA A 119 15.08 10.73 8.46
C ALA A 119 14.77 10.22 7.05
N ALA A 120 14.20 11.06 6.17
CA ALA A 120 13.97 10.74 4.76
C ALA A 120 15.28 10.47 4.00
N LEU A 121 16.35 11.21 4.32
CA LEU A 121 17.64 11.07 3.65
C LEU A 121 18.54 10.02 4.30
N ARG A 122 18.43 9.88 5.63
CA ARG A 122 19.26 9.01 6.46
C ARG A 122 18.41 8.47 7.61
N PRO A 123 17.62 7.39 7.38
CA PRO A 123 16.80 6.82 8.42
C PRO A 123 17.69 6.34 9.58
N PRO A 124 17.35 6.67 10.84
CA PRO A 124 18.13 6.26 12.02
C PRO A 124 18.28 4.74 12.15
N PHE A 125 17.26 4.00 11.68
CA PHE A 125 17.24 2.55 11.68
C PHE A 125 16.50 2.00 10.47
N ASP A 126 17.00 0.90 9.94
CA ASP A 126 16.37 0.17 8.83
C ASP A 126 16.03 -1.28 9.26
N PRO A 127 14.75 -1.58 9.56
CA PRO A 127 14.38 -2.87 10.11
C PRO A 127 14.54 -4.00 9.07
N PRO A 128 15.20 -5.12 9.44
CA PRO A 128 15.46 -6.22 8.51
C PRO A 128 14.18 -6.96 8.12
N GLY A 129 14.04 -7.26 6.82
CA GLY A 129 12.93 -8.07 6.32
C GLY A 129 11.56 -7.38 6.32
N VAL A 130 11.51 -6.07 6.58
CA VAL A 130 10.27 -5.29 6.51
C VAL A 130 10.09 -4.71 5.11
N GLU A 131 9.03 -5.15 4.42
CA GLU A 131 8.68 -4.70 3.07
C GLU A 131 7.82 -3.43 3.08
N LEU A 132 8.24 -2.43 3.86
CA LEU A 132 7.69 -1.08 3.80
C LEU A 132 8.70 -0.11 3.22
N TYR A 133 8.18 0.96 2.66
CA TYR A 133 8.93 2.15 2.30
C TYR A 133 8.77 3.22 3.39
N ALA A 134 9.65 4.24 3.43
CA ALA A 134 9.63 5.25 4.50
C ALA A 134 9.57 4.64 5.92
N ARG A 135 10.23 3.47 6.11
CA ARG A 135 10.01 2.53 7.23
C ARG A 135 10.03 3.21 8.59
N TRP A 136 11.06 4.02 8.84
CA TRP A 136 11.26 4.66 10.14
C TRP A 136 10.19 5.72 10.42
N ILE A 137 9.84 6.55 9.44
CA ILE A 137 8.80 7.58 9.58
C ILE A 137 7.43 6.94 9.75
N THR A 138 7.12 5.90 8.97
CA THR A 138 5.87 5.13 9.13
C THR A 138 5.79 4.45 10.50
N ARG A 139 6.89 3.84 10.97
CA ARG A 139 7.00 3.26 12.32
C ARG A 139 6.72 4.31 13.38
N LEU A 140 7.39 5.46 13.33
CA LEU A 140 7.20 6.55 14.27
C LEU A 140 5.75 7.06 14.26
N HIS A 141 5.17 7.27 13.07
CA HIS A 141 3.77 7.68 12.93
C HIS A 141 2.79 6.72 13.60
N ARG A 142 3.00 5.41 13.47
CA ARG A 142 2.13 4.38 14.08
C ARG A 142 2.34 4.24 15.59
N LEU A 143 3.50 4.66 16.12
CA LEU A 143 3.80 4.66 17.56
C LEU A 143 3.25 5.90 18.27
N LEU A 144 3.26 7.06 17.60
CA LEU A 144 2.84 8.33 18.23
C LEU A 144 1.34 8.37 18.55
N GLY A 145 1.02 9.08 19.63
CA GLY A 145 -0.34 9.45 20.00
C GLY A 145 -0.80 10.74 19.32
N ALA A 146 -0.96 11.82 20.08
CA ALA A 146 -1.49 13.09 19.58
C ALA A 146 -0.57 13.76 18.52
N GLU A 147 0.72 13.49 18.59
CA GLU A 147 1.76 14.05 17.72
C GLU A 147 1.75 13.45 16.32
N GLN A 148 1.01 12.36 16.10
CA GLN A 148 0.85 11.71 14.79
C GLN A 148 0.41 12.71 13.71
N THR A 149 -0.50 13.62 14.04
CA THR A 149 -0.98 14.68 13.11
C THR A 149 0.10 15.70 12.77
N VAL A 150 0.99 16.03 13.72
CA VAL A 150 2.07 16.99 13.48
C VAL A 150 3.14 16.36 12.59
N LEU A 151 3.54 15.12 12.87
CA LEU A 151 4.49 14.37 12.05
C LEU A 151 3.99 14.21 10.60
N SER A 152 2.75 13.77 10.41
CA SER A 152 2.19 13.56 9.07
C SER A 152 2.10 14.85 8.25
N ARG A 153 1.78 15.99 8.90
CA ARG A 153 1.83 17.32 8.25
C ARG A 153 3.26 17.72 7.87
N ALA A 154 4.25 17.43 8.71
CA ALA A 154 5.66 17.66 8.38
C ALA A 154 6.06 16.85 7.12
N VAL A 155 5.63 15.58 7.04
CA VAL A 155 5.83 14.76 5.83
C VAL A 155 5.12 15.37 4.62
N ALA A 156 3.91 15.90 4.77
CA ALA A 156 3.22 16.61 3.69
C ALA A 156 4.00 17.84 3.18
N GLY A 157 4.76 18.50 4.06
CA GLY A 157 5.68 19.58 3.68
C GLY A 157 6.75 19.17 2.67
N LEU A 158 7.14 17.88 2.66
CA LEU A 158 8.12 17.34 1.71
C LEU A 158 7.58 17.24 0.27
N LEU A 159 6.26 17.28 0.07
CA LEU A 159 5.64 17.24 -1.27
C LEU A 159 6.05 18.43 -2.15
N GLY A 160 6.42 19.56 -1.52
CA GLY A 160 6.90 20.77 -2.19
C GLY A 160 8.43 20.84 -2.34
N ALA A 161 9.18 19.83 -1.88
CA ALA A 161 10.64 19.88 -1.87
C ALA A 161 11.24 19.82 -3.28
N GLU A 162 12.37 20.50 -3.48
CA GLU A 162 13.14 20.45 -4.73
C GLU A 162 14.02 19.20 -4.83
N ASP A 163 14.36 18.56 -3.70
CA ASP A 163 15.05 17.27 -3.72
C ASP A 163 14.05 16.14 -4.01
N PRO A 164 14.18 15.41 -5.14
CA PRO A 164 13.24 14.35 -5.51
C PRO A 164 13.19 13.21 -4.51
N ARG A 165 14.24 12.99 -3.70
CA ARG A 165 14.26 11.96 -2.66
C ARG A 165 13.26 12.28 -1.55
N LEU A 166 13.12 13.56 -1.19
CA LEU A 166 12.18 14.00 -0.17
C LEU A 166 10.73 13.86 -0.65
N VAL A 167 10.47 14.25 -1.91
CA VAL A 167 9.14 14.06 -2.52
C VAL A 167 8.78 12.58 -2.57
N ARG A 168 9.74 11.72 -2.95
CA ARG A 168 9.53 10.28 -3.00
C ARG A 168 9.22 9.70 -1.62
N GLU A 169 9.98 10.05 -0.59
CA GLU A 169 9.71 9.60 0.78
C GLU A 169 8.32 10.03 1.28
N ALA A 170 7.84 11.22 0.90
CA ALA A 170 6.47 11.64 1.19
C ALA A 170 5.44 10.74 0.49
N TYR A 171 5.66 10.40 -0.79
CA TYR A 171 4.77 9.49 -1.51
C TYR A 171 4.70 8.13 -0.84
N ASP A 172 5.85 7.59 -0.44
CA ASP A 172 5.93 6.29 0.23
C ASP A 172 5.23 6.27 1.58
N PHE A 173 5.40 7.34 2.35
CA PHE A 173 4.68 7.51 3.60
C PHE A 173 3.16 7.49 3.37
N PHE A 174 2.64 8.27 2.41
CA PHE A 174 1.20 8.32 2.15
C PHE A 174 0.64 7.08 1.43
N THR A 175 1.48 6.28 0.76
CA THR A 175 1.09 4.94 0.31
C THR A 175 0.80 4.03 1.50
N ASN A 176 1.64 4.08 2.54
CA ASN A 176 1.45 3.30 3.76
C ASN A 176 0.32 3.85 4.65
N GLU A 177 0.25 5.18 4.75
CA GLU A 177 -0.61 5.94 5.66
C GLU A 177 -1.60 6.81 4.90
N ARG A 178 -2.40 6.18 4.04
CA ARG A 178 -3.33 6.89 3.13
C ARG A 178 -4.31 7.83 3.84
N HIS A 179 -4.59 7.65 5.14
CA HIS A 179 -5.50 8.49 5.92
C HIS A 179 -4.78 9.55 6.78
N ALA A 180 -3.44 9.61 6.74
CA ALA A 180 -2.68 10.55 7.55
C ALA A 180 -2.95 12.01 7.15
N ALA A 181 -2.85 12.92 8.11
CA ALA A 181 -3.10 14.34 7.87
C ALA A 181 -2.12 14.90 6.84
N GLY A 182 -2.63 15.69 5.89
CA GLY A 182 -1.86 16.24 4.78
C GLY A 182 -1.91 15.40 3.49
N ALA A 183 -2.46 14.17 3.53
CA ALA A 183 -2.69 13.36 2.33
C ALA A 183 -3.62 14.08 1.33
N GLU A 184 -4.54 14.92 1.81
CA GLU A 184 -5.43 15.74 0.99
C GLU A 184 -4.70 16.79 0.13
N LEU A 185 -3.43 17.10 0.44
CA LEU A 185 -2.61 18.04 -0.32
C LEU A 185 -1.98 17.42 -1.56
N LEU A 186 -2.00 16.08 -1.69
CA LEU A 186 -1.35 15.35 -2.77
C LEU A 186 -1.80 15.82 -4.15
N ALA A 187 -3.12 15.88 -4.40
CA ALA A 187 -3.66 16.27 -5.69
C ALA A 187 -3.21 17.70 -6.08
N GLY A 188 -3.26 18.64 -5.14
CA GLY A 188 -2.81 20.01 -5.36
C GLY A 188 -1.32 20.10 -5.67
N SER A 189 -0.48 19.37 -4.93
CA SER A 189 0.97 19.32 -5.16
C SER A 189 1.31 18.75 -6.54
N VAL A 190 0.69 17.62 -6.91
CA VAL A 190 0.92 16.96 -8.19
C VAL A 190 0.45 17.84 -9.35
N ALA A 191 -0.72 18.45 -9.25
CA ALA A 191 -1.23 19.37 -10.27
C ALA A 191 -0.30 20.58 -10.46
N GLY A 192 0.16 21.20 -9.36
CA GLY A 192 1.03 22.38 -9.40
C GLY A 192 2.44 22.12 -9.93
N ARG A 193 2.92 20.86 -9.87
CA ARG A 193 4.30 20.48 -10.23
C ARG A 193 4.40 19.43 -11.34
N ARG A 194 3.32 19.20 -12.09
CA ARG A 194 3.22 18.11 -13.08
C ARG A 194 4.41 18.03 -14.04
N GLU A 195 4.82 19.17 -14.62
CA GLU A 195 5.93 19.20 -15.57
C GLU A 195 7.27 18.78 -14.93
N TRP A 196 7.54 19.31 -13.72
CA TRP A 196 8.74 18.95 -12.98
C TRP A 196 8.73 17.47 -12.60
N LEU A 197 7.60 16.96 -12.08
CA LEU A 197 7.43 15.55 -11.71
C LEU A 197 7.63 14.61 -12.91
N GLY A 198 7.09 14.96 -14.08
CA GLY A 198 7.21 14.15 -15.29
C GLY A 198 8.62 14.10 -15.87
N LYS A 199 9.44 15.13 -15.64
CA LYS A 199 10.85 15.18 -16.08
C LYS A 199 11.83 14.64 -15.04
N THR A 200 11.40 14.43 -13.81
CA THR A 200 12.25 14.04 -12.70
C THR A 200 12.23 12.53 -12.52
N PRO A 201 13.35 11.82 -12.70
CA PRO A 201 13.41 10.38 -12.48
C PRO A 201 13.06 10.03 -11.04
N ASP A 202 12.33 8.94 -10.85
CA ASP A 202 12.03 8.41 -9.53
C ASP A 202 13.31 7.84 -8.89
N PRO A 203 13.73 8.34 -7.71
CA PRO A 203 14.94 7.86 -7.02
C PRO A 203 14.95 6.35 -6.73
N ARG A 204 13.80 5.68 -6.71
CA ARG A 204 13.69 4.24 -6.48
C ARG A 204 13.50 3.41 -7.74
N ARG A 205 13.07 4.04 -8.83
CA ARG A 205 12.81 3.39 -10.11
C ARG A 205 13.23 4.33 -11.22
N ALA A 206 14.54 4.36 -11.52
CA ALA A 206 15.10 5.30 -12.49
C ALA A 206 14.49 5.17 -13.92
N SER A 207 13.80 4.06 -14.23
CA SER A 207 13.03 3.85 -15.46
C SER A 207 11.69 4.59 -15.49
N SER A 208 11.27 5.20 -14.39
CA SER A 208 10.00 5.90 -14.21
C SER A 208 10.24 7.32 -13.72
N SER A 209 9.26 8.19 -13.91
CA SER A 209 9.24 9.54 -13.38
C SER A 209 8.56 9.60 -12.00
N LEU A 210 8.80 10.67 -11.24
CA LEU A 210 8.02 10.93 -10.03
C LEU A 210 6.52 11.11 -10.33
N LEU A 211 6.15 11.54 -11.54
CA LEU A 211 4.74 11.63 -11.93
C LEU A 211 4.07 10.25 -12.00
N ASP A 212 4.79 9.21 -12.42
CA ASP A 212 4.28 7.83 -12.43
C ASP A 212 4.03 7.34 -11.00
N GLY A 213 4.96 7.65 -10.08
CA GLY A 213 4.79 7.37 -8.65
C GLY A 213 3.63 8.14 -8.03
N ALA A 214 3.45 9.41 -8.42
CA ALA A 214 2.33 10.23 -7.99
C ALA A 214 0.98 9.70 -8.49
N ALA A 215 0.93 9.24 -9.75
CA ALA A 215 -0.28 8.68 -10.33
C ALA A 215 -0.72 7.41 -9.58
N LEU A 216 0.21 6.51 -9.26
CA LEU A 216 -0.09 5.35 -8.39
C LEU A 216 -0.66 5.80 -7.03
N LEU A 217 -0.04 6.78 -6.39
CA LEU A 217 -0.49 7.28 -5.09
C LEU A 217 -1.89 7.92 -5.15
N LEU A 218 -2.22 8.64 -6.22
CA LEU A 218 -3.56 9.19 -6.42
C LEU A 218 -4.61 8.08 -6.54
N HIS A 219 -4.27 6.94 -7.14
CA HIS A 219 -5.14 5.76 -7.18
C HIS A 219 -5.31 5.12 -5.80
N GLU A 220 -4.24 4.98 -5.02
CA GLU A 220 -4.30 4.48 -3.63
C GLU A 220 -5.19 5.36 -2.73
N ARG A 221 -5.21 6.68 -2.99
CA ARG A 221 -6.11 7.61 -2.29
C ARG A 221 -7.59 7.34 -2.56
N LEU A 222 -7.95 6.75 -3.70
CA LEU A 222 -9.34 6.38 -4.01
C LEU A 222 -9.85 5.23 -3.14
N LEU A 223 -8.94 4.43 -2.55
CA LEU A 223 -9.30 3.40 -1.56
C LEU A 223 -9.79 3.99 -0.23
N VAL A 224 -9.63 5.30 -0.03
CA VAL A 224 -10.21 5.99 1.12
C VAL A 224 -11.61 6.45 0.77
N VAL A 225 -12.58 5.71 1.29
CA VAL A 225 -14.00 5.92 1.04
C VAL A 225 -14.75 6.42 2.27
N ASP A 226 -15.84 7.14 2.06
CA ASP A 226 -16.78 7.51 3.11
C ASP A 226 -17.68 6.33 3.54
N ALA A 227 -18.67 6.62 4.39
CA ALA A 227 -19.61 5.61 4.87
C ALA A 227 -20.48 4.99 3.77
N ASP A 228 -20.66 5.70 2.65
CA ASP A 228 -21.44 5.27 1.50
C ASP A 228 -20.58 4.57 0.43
N GLY A 229 -19.26 4.45 0.67
CA GLY A 229 -18.31 3.80 -0.23
C GLY A 229 -17.78 4.70 -1.34
N ALA A 230 -18.06 6.01 -1.32
CA ALA A 230 -17.55 6.96 -2.31
C ALA A 230 -16.15 7.46 -1.91
N PRO A 231 -15.21 7.69 -2.85
CA PRO A 231 -13.91 8.26 -2.53
C PRO A 231 -14.04 9.61 -1.83
N VAL A 232 -13.40 9.75 -0.67
CA VAL A 232 -13.44 11.02 0.08
C VAL A 232 -12.62 12.12 -0.60
N ASP A 233 -11.70 11.74 -1.49
CA ASP A 233 -10.74 12.64 -2.12
C ASP A 233 -11.13 12.93 -3.58
N GLY A 234 -12.16 13.76 -3.73
CA GLY A 234 -12.64 14.24 -5.02
C GLY A 234 -11.53 14.88 -5.89
N PRO A 235 -10.65 15.73 -5.34
CA PRO A 235 -9.50 16.26 -6.07
C PRO A 235 -8.54 15.17 -6.59
N ALA A 236 -8.25 14.14 -5.80
CA ALA A 236 -7.42 13.03 -6.26
C ALA A 236 -8.08 12.26 -7.42
N LEU A 237 -9.40 11.99 -7.32
CA LEU A 237 -10.15 11.32 -8.40
C LEU A 237 -10.13 12.15 -9.69
N ALA A 238 -10.37 13.46 -9.60
CA ALA A 238 -10.36 14.34 -10.76
C ALA A 238 -8.99 14.35 -11.45
N LEU A 239 -7.91 14.46 -10.67
CA LEU A 239 -6.56 14.48 -11.22
C LEU A 239 -6.13 13.12 -11.77
N ALA A 240 -6.49 12.01 -11.12
CA ALA A 240 -6.21 10.66 -11.61
C ALA A 240 -6.84 10.44 -13.00
N LYS A 241 -8.09 10.88 -13.19
CA LYS A 241 -8.77 10.83 -14.50
C LYS A 241 -8.06 11.66 -15.57
N GLU A 242 -7.60 12.86 -15.21
CA GLU A 242 -6.87 13.73 -16.13
C GLU A 242 -5.54 13.09 -16.56
N LEU A 243 -4.78 12.53 -15.61
CA LEU A 243 -3.54 11.82 -15.89
C LEU A 243 -3.80 10.57 -16.74
N ALA A 244 -4.88 9.84 -16.46
CA ALA A 244 -5.22 8.64 -17.21
C ALA A 244 -5.55 8.95 -18.68
N LEU A 245 -6.26 10.05 -18.95
CA LEU A 245 -6.48 10.52 -20.33
C LEU A 245 -5.19 10.97 -21.04
N ALA A 246 -4.14 11.29 -20.28
CA ALA A 246 -2.79 11.54 -20.80
C ALA A 246 -1.93 10.27 -20.90
N GLY A 247 -2.48 9.10 -20.59
CA GLY A 247 -1.78 7.80 -20.64
C GLY A 247 -0.92 7.50 -19.40
N VAL A 248 -1.05 8.30 -18.35
CA VAL A 248 -0.27 8.19 -17.11
C VAL A 248 -1.12 7.58 -16.00
N GLY A 249 -0.68 6.46 -15.45
CA GLY A 249 -1.34 5.77 -14.34
C GLY A 249 -0.84 4.34 -14.18
N PRO A 250 -1.21 3.65 -13.09
CA PRO A 250 -0.85 2.25 -12.90
C PRO A 250 -1.58 1.33 -13.88
N SER A 251 -1.09 0.11 -14.10
CA SER A 251 -1.66 -0.84 -15.07
C SER A 251 -3.11 -1.24 -14.74
N ASP A 252 -3.48 -1.20 -13.47
CA ASP A 252 -4.82 -1.52 -12.94
C ASP A 252 -5.74 -0.30 -12.84
N ALA A 253 -5.33 0.87 -13.34
CA ALA A 253 -6.14 2.09 -13.35
C ALA A 253 -7.59 1.88 -13.85
N PRO A 254 -7.85 1.09 -14.93
CA PRO A 254 -9.22 0.80 -15.36
C PRO A 254 -10.08 0.12 -14.28
N LEU A 255 -9.51 -0.77 -13.46
CA LEU A 255 -10.23 -1.43 -12.37
C LEU A 255 -10.55 -0.45 -11.25
N THR A 256 -9.62 0.44 -10.92
CA THR A 256 -9.87 1.51 -9.95
C THR A 256 -11.04 2.39 -10.40
N PHE A 257 -11.06 2.84 -11.67
CA PHE A 257 -12.16 3.68 -12.16
C PHE A 257 -13.48 2.92 -12.25
N ARG A 258 -13.48 1.61 -12.55
CA ARG A 258 -14.69 0.79 -12.50
C ARG A 258 -15.34 0.83 -11.11
N ASP A 259 -14.52 0.77 -10.06
CA ASP A 259 -15.02 0.69 -8.68
C ASP A 259 -15.53 2.03 -8.16
N TYR A 260 -14.97 3.15 -8.65
CA TYR A 260 -15.24 4.48 -8.08
C TYR A 260 -15.97 5.47 -9.01
N ASP A 261 -15.89 5.29 -10.32
CA ASP A 261 -16.67 6.04 -11.31
C ASP A 261 -16.86 5.23 -12.61
N PRO A 262 -17.69 4.17 -12.57
CA PRO A 262 -17.90 3.29 -13.70
C PRO A 262 -18.49 4.03 -14.91
N ASP A 263 -19.39 4.99 -14.68
CA ASP A 263 -20.00 5.77 -15.77
C ASP A 263 -18.96 6.56 -16.55
N TRP A 264 -18.00 7.20 -15.84
CA TRP A 264 -16.88 7.87 -16.48
C TRP A 264 -15.99 6.90 -17.25
N LEU A 265 -15.69 5.72 -16.68
CA LEU A 265 -14.87 4.69 -17.34
C LEU A 265 -15.49 4.25 -18.67
N TRP A 266 -16.79 3.94 -18.68
CA TRP A 266 -17.49 3.50 -19.89
C TRP A 266 -17.55 4.60 -20.95
N ALA A 267 -17.73 5.85 -20.53
CA ALA A 267 -17.73 7.00 -21.43
C ALA A 267 -16.35 7.29 -22.06
N HIS A 268 -15.25 6.88 -21.42
CA HIS A 268 -13.88 7.21 -21.85
C HIS A 268 -13.04 6.00 -22.27
N GLY A 269 -13.59 4.78 -22.31
CA GLY A 269 -12.84 3.55 -22.58
C GLY A 269 -12.00 3.60 -23.86
N GLY A 270 -12.54 4.16 -24.96
CA GLY A 270 -11.80 4.33 -26.21
C GLY A 270 -10.65 5.35 -26.13
N ALA A 271 -10.84 6.44 -25.38
CA ALA A 271 -9.79 7.43 -25.15
C ALA A 271 -8.67 6.88 -24.28
N LEU A 272 -9.01 6.10 -23.25
CA LEU A 272 -8.04 5.42 -22.37
C LEU A 272 -7.22 4.37 -23.14
N ALA A 273 -7.88 3.56 -23.97
CA ALA A 273 -7.20 2.60 -24.85
C ALA A 273 -6.24 3.28 -25.84
N ALA A 274 -6.59 4.47 -26.32
CA ALA A 274 -5.72 5.26 -27.18
C ALA A 274 -4.55 5.90 -26.44
N ALA A 275 -4.77 6.33 -25.19
CA ALA A 275 -3.77 6.99 -24.37
C ALA A 275 -2.71 6.00 -23.85
N ASN A 276 -3.10 4.77 -23.52
CA ASN A 276 -2.18 3.74 -23.05
C ASN A 276 -2.59 2.34 -23.55
N ALA A 277 -1.80 1.78 -24.47
CA ALA A 277 -2.07 0.48 -25.08
C ALA A 277 -1.96 -0.70 -24.09
N GLU A 278 -1.20 -0.55 -23.01
CA GLU A 278 -1.05 -1.60 -21.98
C GLU A 278 -2.37 -1.81 -21.20
N TRP A 279 -3.24 -0.80 -21.18
CA TRP A 279 -4.54 -0.90 -20.51
C TRP A 279 -5.60 -1.63 -21.30
N VAL A 280 -5.40 -1.93 -22.59
CA VAL A 280 -6.46 -2.52 -23.43
C VAL A 280 -6.99 -3.82 -22.86
N ASP A 281 -6.11 -4.73 -22.42
CA ASP A 281 -6.53 -6.00 -21.80
C ASP A 281 -7.37 -5.77 -20.54
N THR A 282 -6.89 -4.90 -19.63
CA THR A 282 -7.57 -4.60 -18.37
C THR A 282 -8.88 -3.84 -18.58
N LEU A 283 -8.94 -2.94 -19.56
CA LEU A 283 -10.15 -2.23 -19.97
C LEU A 283 -11.20 -3.23 -20.47
N VAL A 284 -10.82 -4.14 -21.36
CA VAL A 284 -11.71 -5.20 -21.88
C VAL A 284 -12.18 -6.10 -20.74
N TYR A 285 -11.28 -6.54 -19.86
CA TYR A 285 -11.66 -7.31 -18.68
C TYR A 285 -12.67 -6.55 -17.80
N ALA A 286 -12.43 -5.25 -17.54
CA ALA A 286 -13.33 -4.39 -16.78
C ALA A 286 -14.74 -4.28 -17.43
N THR A 287 -14.86 -4.35 -18.76
CA THR A 287 -16.18 -4.31 -19.43
C THR A 287 -17.09 -5.49 -19.10
N SER A 288 -16.56 -6.60 -18.54
CA SER A 288 -17.41 -7.71 -18.08
C SER A 288 -18.41 -7.29 -17.00
N TRP A 289 -18.10 -6.22 -16.24
CA TRP A 289 -18.98 -5.61 -15.25
C TRP A 289 -19.87 -4.49 -15.79
N ALA A 290 -19.65 -4.04 -17.03
CA ALA A 290 -20.52 -3.04 -17.64
C ALA A 290 -21.91 -3.63 -17.90
N PRO A 291 -22.98 -2.79 -17.88
CA PRO A 291 -24.31 -3.21 -18.31
C PRO A 291 -24.25 -3.88 -19.69
N ALA A 292 -24.93 -5.03 -19.85
CA ALA A 292 -24.85 -5.83 -21.08
C ALA A 292 -25.16 -5.03 -22.35
N SER A 293 -26.06 -4.03 -22.26
CA SER A 293 -26.42 -3.14 -23.36
C SER A 293 -25.31 -2.20 -23.82
N LEU A 294 -24.29 -1.95 -22.98
CA LEU A 294 -23.19 -1.03 -23.26
C LEU A 294 -21.91 -1.74 -23.73
N ARG A 295 -21.74 -3.03 -23.43
CA ARG A 295 -20.48 -3.76 -23.67
C ARG A 295 -20.01 -3.67 -25.12
N GLY A 296 -20.90 -3.96 -26.07
CA GLY A 296 -20.56 -3.92 -27.50
C GLY A 296 -20.15 -2.52 -27.97
N GLU A 297 -20.82 -1.48 -27.49
CA GLU A 297 -20.49 -0.08 -27.82
C GLU A 297 -19.11 0.30 -27.27
N VAL A 298 -18.85 0.03 -25.99
CA VAL A 298 -17.56 0.34 -25.35
C VAL A 298 -16.41 -0.40 -26.02
N LEU A 299 -16.57 -1.68 -26.33
CA LEU A 299 -15.55 -2.47 -27.04
C LEU A 299 -15.33 -1.98 -28.48
N ALA A 300 -16.40 -1.60 -29.18
CA ALA A 300 -16.29 -1.03 -30.53
C ALA A 300 -15.52 0.30 -30.54
N GLU A 301 -15.72 1.16 -29.52
CA GLU A 301 -14.94 2.39 -29.36
C GLU A 301 -13.45 2.11 -29.12
N MET A 302 -13.11 1.18 -28.22
CA MET A 302 -11.72 0.77 -27.98
C MET A 302 -11.07 0.19 -29.25
N ALA A 303 -11.82 -0.59 -30.01
CA ALA A 303 -11.35 -1.22 -31.25
C ALA A 303 -11.05 -0.23 -32.38
N LYS A 304 -11.51 1.04 -32.30
CA LYS A 304 -11.10 2.07 -33.27
C LYS A 304 -9.60 2.35 -33.23
N THR A 305 -8.96 2.14 -32.07
CA THR A 305 -7.53 2.42 -31.86
C THR A 305 -6.71 1.14 -31.76
N ALA A 306 -7.26 0.08 -31.14
CA ALA A 306 -6.53 -1.16 -30.88
C ALA A 306 -7.34 -2.42 -31.24
N PRO A 307 -7.77 -2.61 -32.51
CA PRO A 307 -8.72 -3.66 -32.88
C PRO A 307 -8.21 -5.07 -32.56
N GLU A 308 -6.96 -5.38 -32.86
CA GLU A 308 -6.39 -6.72 -32.64
C GLU A 308 -6.27 -7.04 -31.14
N ALA A 309 -5.78 -6.08 -30.34
CA ALA A 309 -5.65 -6.24 -28.90
C ALA A 309 -7.02 -6.40 -28.22
N VAL A 310 -8.03 -5.62 -28.63
CA VAL A 310 -9.40 -5.75 -28.12
C VAL A 310 -9.97 -7.13 -28.44
N ARG A 311 -9.81 -7.61 -29.69
CA ARG A 311 -10.29 -8.96 -30.07
C ARG A 311 -9.62 -10.05 -29.26
N SER A 312 -8.30 -10.00 -29.10
CA SER A 312 -7.53 -10.96 -28.31
C SER A 312 -8.00 -10.98 -26.85
N ALA A 313 -8.23 -9.82 -26.25
CA ALA A 313 -8.71 -9.73 -24.87
C ALA A 313 -10.16 -10.24 -24.72
N VAL A 314 -11.03 -10.01 -25.71
CA VAL A 314 -12.40 -10.56 -25.69
C VAL A 314 -12.37 -12.09 -25.73
N GLU A 315 -11.52 -12.69 -26.56
CA GLU A 315 -11.34 -14.15 -26.62
C GLU A 315 -10.83 -14.73 -25.29
N GLN A 316 -10.04 -13.96 -24.55
CA GLN A 316 -9.49 -14.38 -23.26
C GLN A 316 -10.52 -14.29 -22.12
N HIS A 317 -11.30 -13.21 -22.06
CA HIS A 317 -12.07 -12.86 -20.86
C HIS A 317 -13.57 -13.16 -20.92
N PHE A 318 -14.13 -13.43 -22.10
CA PHE A 318 -15.56 -13.72 -22.27
C PHE A 318 -15.80 -15.16 -22.71
N GLU A 319 -16.86 -15.81 -22.23
CA GLU A 319 -17.25 -17.17 -22.63
C GLU A 319 -18.35 -17.17 -23.69
N GLU A 320 -18.60 -18.31 -24.32
CA GLU A 320 -19.73 -18.47 -25.24
C GLU A 320 -21.07 -18.47 -24.48
N PRO A 321 -22.16 -17.88 -25.04
CA PRO A 321 -22.29 -17.28 -26.37
C PRO A 321 -21.96 -15.78 -26.44
N ASP A 322 -21.60 -15.16 -25.32
CA ASP A 322 -21.35 -13.72 -25.23
C ASP A 322 -20.14 -13.32 -26.09
N ARG A 323 -19.11 -14.16 -26.10
CA ARG A 323 -17.89 -13.96 -26.91
C ARG A 323 -18.19 -13.74 -28.40
N GLU A 324 -18.93 -14.65 -29.04
CA GLU A 324 -19.27 -14.54 -30.46
C GLU A 324 -20.03 -13.24 -30.76
N THR A 325 -20.99 -12.90 -29.89
CA THR A 325 -21.78 -11.67 -30.00
C THR A 325 -20.89 -10.44 -29.94
N LEU A 326 -19.99 -10.35 -28.95
CA LEU A 326 -19.09 -9.21 -28.78
C LEU A 326 -18.05 -9.11 -29.92
N LEU A 327 -17.49 -10.24 -30.36
CA LEU A 327 -16.55 -10.27 -31.51
C LEU A 327 -17.21 -9.81 -32.82
N SER A 328 -18.51 -10.03 -32.99
CA SER A 328 -19.27 -9.55 -34.15
C SER A 328 -19.49 -8.03 -34.14
N SER A 329 -19.45 -7.40 -32.96
CA SER A 329 -19.58 -5.95 -32.80
C SER A 329 -18.28 -5.17 -33.01
N ILE A 330 -17.14 -5.88 -33.02
CA ILE A 330 -15.81 -5.29 -33.21
C ILE A 330 -15.44 -5.29 -34.70
N PRO A 331 -15.06 -4.15 -35.30
CA PRO A 331 -14.62 -4.09 -36.69
C PRO A 331 -13.51 -5.11 -36.97
N GLY A 332 -13.64 -5.87 -38.07
CA GLY A 332 -12.61 -6.82 -38.50
C GLY A 332 -11.32 -6.13 -38.95
N PRO A 333 -10.18 -6.85 -38.96
CA PRO A 333 -8.92 -6.32 -39.48
C PRO A 333 -9.11 -5.89 -40.94
N ARG A 334 -8.65 -4.67 -41.27
CA ARG A 334 -8.59 -4.17 -42.64
C ARG A 334 -7.33 -4.68 -43.35
#